data_AF-A0A965IPS7-F1
#
_entry.id   AF-A0A965IPS7-F1
#
_cell.length_a   1.000
_cell.length_b   1.000
_cell.length_c   1.000
_cell.angle_alpha   90.00
_cell.angle_beta   90.00
_cell.angle_gamma   90.00
#
_symmetry.space_group_name_H-M   'P 1'
#
loop_
_entity.id
_entity.type
_entity.pdbx_description
1 polymer ?
#
loop_
_entity_poly.entity_id
_entity_poly.type
_entity_poly.pdbx_seq_one_letter_code
_entity_poly.pdbx_strand_id
1 'polypeptide(L)'
;MMISEIKKWAKGLGYTIIKDKGDEAKNEPVQYYWSKDDDINVTGVAPSVSKVAKEIYNHFTENKWVEYQIEYKKKLEYKKFEVNEYGS
;
A
#
# COMPACT_ATOMS: atom_id res chain seq x y z
N MET A 1 6.81 11.94 3.49
CA MET A 1 7.15 10.62 4.03
C MET A 1 8.47 10.19 3.40
N MET A 2 9.53 10.08 4.19
CA MET A 2 10.87 9.79 3.68
C MET A 2 11.06 8.26 3.60
N ILE A 3 11.68 7.76 2.53
CA ILE A 3 11.93 6.31 2.36
C ILE A 3 12.79 5.73 3.50
N SER A 4 13.65 6.54 4.11
CA SER A 4 14.48 6.15 5.27
C SER A 4 13.63 5.77 6.48
N GLU A 5 12.58 6.54 6.77
CA GLU A 5 11.65 6.27 7.87
C GLU A 5 10.89 4.97 7.63
N ILE A 6 10.40 4.77 6.40
CA ILE A 6 9.67 3.57 6.01
C ILE A 6 10.57 2.33 6.03
N LYS A 7 11.82 2.44 5.59
CA LYS A 7 12.80 1.35 5.73
C LYS A 7 13.03 0.96 7.19
N LYS A 8 13.15 1.95 8.09
CA LYS A 8 13.35 1.69 9.52
C LYS A 8 12.14 1.01 10.14
N TRP A 9 10.94 1.50 9.83
CA TRP A 9 9.68 0.91 10.28
C TRP A 9 9.50 -0.52 9.75
N ALA A 10 9.67 -0.73 8.45
CA ALA A 10 9.53 -2.04 7.80
C ALA A 10 10.52 -3.07 8.37
N LYS A 11 11.78 -2.66 8.60
CA LYS A 11 12.79 -3.52 9.22
C LYS A 11 12.41 -3.95 10.65
N GLY A 12 11.77 -3.07 11.42
CA GLY A 12 11.23 -3.41 12.73
C GLY A 12 10.13 -4.47 12.71
N LEU A 13 9.51 -4.69 11.54
CA LEU A 13 8.48 -5.70 11.31
C LEU A 13 9.00 -6.93 10.54
N GLY A 14 10.31 -7.03 10.30
CA GLY A 14 10.92 -8.13 9.54
C GLY A 14 10.72 -8.02 8.03
N TYR A 15 10.68 -6.80 7.49
CA TYR A 15 10.63 -6.55 6.05
C TYR A 15 11.84 -5.76 5.57
N THR A 16 12.34 -6.15 4.40
CA THR A 16 13.41 -5.47 3.70
C THR A 16 12.85 -4.69 2.51
N ILE A 17 13.33 -3.46 2.29
CA ILE A 17 12.94 -2.62 1.14
C ILE A 17 14.18 -2.17 0.36
N ILE A 18 14.17 -2.46 -0.93
CA ILE A 18 15.19 -2.06 -1.90
C ILE A 18 14.60 -0.98 -2.81
N LYS A 19 15.31 0.14 -2.94
CA LYS A 19 14.93 1.20 -3.88
C LYS A 19 15.74 1.03 -5.15
N ASP A 20 15.06 0.82 -6.25
CA ASP A 20 15.61 0.95 -7.57
C ASP A 20 15.40 2.40 -8.05
N LYS A 21 16.50 3.04 -8.45
CA LYS A 21 16.47 4.45 -8.88
C LYS A 21 15.86 4.61 -10.27
N GLY A 22 15.67 3.52 -11.02
CA GLY A 22 15.32 3.59 -12.42
C GLY A 22 16.43 4.24 -13.24
N ASP A 23 16.22 4.29 -14.55
CA ASP A 23 17.12 4.89 -15.53
C ASP A 23 16.28 5.76 -16.47
N GLU A 24 16.39 7.08 -16.29
CA GLU A 24 15.66 8.07 -17.07
C GLU A 24 16.06 8.02 -18.55
N ALA A 25 17.31 7.64 -18.86
CA ALA A 25 17.77 7.46 -20.24
C ALA A 25 17.14 6.23 -20.92
N LYS A 26 16.62 5.28 -20.13
CA LYS A 26 15.93 4.07 -20.61
C LYS A 26 14.42 4.08 -20.37
N ASN A 27 13.85 5.19 -19.91
CA ASN A 27 12.45 5.29 -19.47
C ASN A 27 12.06 4.27 -18.38
N GLU A 28 13.02 3.87 -17.53
CA GLU A 28 12.74 2.96 -16.42
C GLU A 28 12.29 3.75 -15.18
N PRO A 29 11.07 3.53 -14.68
CA PRO A 29 10.57 4.28 -13.52
C PRO A 29 11.26 3.84 -12.24
N VAL A 30 11.30 4.74 -11.24
CA VAL A 30 11.71 4.39 -9.87
C VAL A 30 10.79 3.30 -9.33
N GLN A 31 11.37 2.18 -8.90
CA GLN A 31 10.63 1.08 -8.29
C GLN A 31 11.14 0.79 -6.88
N TYR A 32 10.24 0.28 -6.05
CA TYR A 32 10.55 -0.11 -4.69
C TYR A 32 10.14 -1.55 -4.50
N TYR A 33 11.12 -2.40 -4.29
CA TYR A 33 10.94 -3.82 -4.03
C TYR A 33 10.89 -4.03 -2.52
N TRP A 34 10.00 -4.88 -2.06
CA TRP A 34 9.93 -5.26 -0.66
C TRP A 34 9.75 -6.77 -0.52
N SER A 35 10.30 -7.31 0.56
CA SER A 35 10.24 -8.74 0.88
C SER A 35 10.13 -8.94 2.40
N LYS A 36 9.47 -10.01 2.82
CA LYS A 36 9.52 -10.44 4.22
C LYS A 36 10.77 -11.28 4.44
N ASP A 37 11.46 -11.02 5.54
CA ASP A 37 12.75 -11.66 5.83
C ASP A 37 12.57 -13.16 6.16
N ASP A 38 11.43 -13.53 6.75
CA ASP A 38 11.10 -14.92 7.14
C ASP A 38 10.38 -15.73 6.05
N ASP A 39 9.88 -15.10 4.98
CA ASP A 39 9.16 -15.77 3.91
C ASP A 39 9.42 -15.12 2.55
N ILE A 40 10.18 -15.82 1.72
CA ILE A 40 10.56 -15.38 0.37
C ILE A 40 9.37 -15.34 -0.60
N ASN A 41 8.24 -15.99 -0.29
CA ASN A 41 7.04 -15.90 -1.11
C ASN A 41 6.28 -14.60 -0.87
N VAL A 42 6.54 -13.92 0.25
CA VAL A 42 5.94 -12.63 0.58
C VAL A 42 6.84 -11.52 0.05
N THR A 43 6.59 -11.14 -1.20
CA THR A 43 7.30 -10.06 -1.88
C THR A 43 6.34 -9.17 -2.66
N GLY A 44 6.79 -7.97 -2.98
CA GLY A 44 6.04 -7.05 -3.83
C GLY A 44 6.91 -5.96 -4.42
N VAL A 45 6.33 -5.27 -5.41
CA VAL A 45 6.93 -4.12 -6.07
C VAL A 45 5.92 -3.00 -6.16
N ALA A 46 6.34 -1.80 -5.78
CA ALA A 46 5.49 -0.63 -5.83
C ALA A 46 6.25 0.58 -6.42
N PRO A 47 5.56 1.45 -7.18
CA PRO A 47 6.18 2.59 -7.85
C PRO A 47 6.39 3.80 -6.92
N SER A 48 5.92 3.74 -5.67
CA SER A 48 6.07 4.86 -4.73
C SER A 48 6.17 4.39 -3.28
N VAL A 49 6.85 5.21 -2.46
CA VAL A 49 7.07 4.95 -1.02
C VAL A 49 5.76 4.71 -0.28
N SER A 50 4.74 5.52 -0.54
CA SER A 50 3.43 5.38 0.11
C SER A 50 2.71 4.08 -0.26
N LYS A 51 2.88 3.61 -1.50
CA LYS A 51 2.30 2.33 -1.94
C LYS A 51 3.00 1.14 -1.28
N VAL A 52 4.33 1.14 -1.20
CA VAL A 52 5.09 0.11 -0.47
C VAL A 52 4.64 0.05 0.99
N ALA A 53 4.58 1.20 1.66
CA ALA A 53 4.19 1.24 3.07
C ALA A 53 2.78 0.68 3.28
N LYS A 54 1.85 1.00 2.38
CA LYS A 54 0.49 0.47 2.39
C LYS A 54 0.45 -1.03 2.15
N GLU A 55 1.21 -1.56 1.20
CA GLU A 55 1.26 -3.00 0.91
C GLU A 55 1.83 -3.79 2.10
N ILE A 56 2.96 -3.34 2.66
CA ILE A 56 3.55 -3.94 3.86
C ILE A 56 2.56 -3.87 5.03
N TYR A 57 1.90 -2.73 5.22
CA TYR A 57 0.90 -2.58 6.29
C TYR A 57 -0.30 -3.52 6.09
N ASN A 58 -0.80 -3.63 4.87
CA ASN A 58 -1.89 -4.56 4.55
C ASN A 58 -1.48 -6.01 4.83
N HIS A 59 -0.30 -6.42 4.38
CA HIS A 59 0.19 -7.77 4.63
C HIS A 59 0.38 -8.01 6.14
N PHE A 60 1.02 -7.07 6.84
CA PHE A 60 1.23 -7.14 8.29
C PHE A 60 -0.08 -7.18 9.10
N THR A 61 -1.14 -6.52 8.62
CA THR A 61 -2.43 -6.44 9.31
C THR A 61 -3.49 -7.40 8.76
N GLU A 62 -3.10 -8.39 7.95
CA GLU A 62 -4.04 -9.36 7.35
C GLU A 62 -5.17 -8.66 6.57
N ASN A 63 -4.83 -7.63 5.80
CA ASN A 63 -5.74 -6.83 4.97
C ASN A 63 -6.82 -6.02 5.70
N LYS A 64 -6.75 -5.85 7.03
CA LYS A 64 -7.71 -5.04 7.81
C LYS A 64 -7.98 -3.65 7.22
N TRP A 65 -6.97 -3.01 6.63
CA TRP A 65 -7.14 -1.70 5.99
C TRP A 65 -7.95 -1.76 4.69
N VAL A 66 -7.80 -2.83 3.90
CA VAL A 66 -8.60 -3.06 2.69
C VAL A 66 -10.07 -3.25 3.08
N GLU A 67 -10.32 -4.02 4.14
CA GLU A 67 -11.67 -4.21 4.68
C GLU A 67 -12.31 -2.89 5.11
N TYR A 68 -11.58 -2.06 5.86
CA TYR A 68 -12.06 -0.74 6.27
C TYR A 68 -12.41 0.16 5.07
N GLN A 69 -11.58 0.16 4.02
CA GLN A 69 -11.86 0.94 2.80
C GLN A 69 -13.11 0.43 2.06
N ILE A 70 -13.32 -0.89 2.03
CA ILE A 70 -14.53 -1.49 1.44
C ILE A 70 -15.76 -1.05 2.23
N GLU A 71 -15.73 -1.13 3.56
CA GLU A 71 -16.84 -0.68 4.41
C GLU A 71 -17.14 0.81 4.26
N TYR A 72 -16.09 1.64 4.22
CA TYR A 72 -16.24 3.08 4.03
C TYR A 72 -16.90 3.42 2.67
N LYS A 73 -16.47 2.76 1.59
CA LYS A 73 -17.10 2.91 0.27
C LYS A 73 -18.55 2.46 0.28
N LYS A 74 -18.87 1.30 0.86
CA LYS A 74 -20.25 0.84 1.02
C LYS A 74 -21.10 1.87 1.74
N LYS A 75 -20.63 2.43 2.87
CA LYS A 75 -21.35 3.48 3.61
C LYS A 75 -21.59 4.75 2.78
N LEU A 76 -20.64 5.15 1.93
CA LEU A 76 -20.83 6.27 1.01
C LEU A 76 -21.87 5.97 -0.07
N GLU A 77 -21.92 4.74 -0.59
CA GLU A 77 -22.92 4.31 -1.58
C GLU A 77 -24.32 4.27 -0.97
N TYR A 78 -24.50 3.72 0.24
CA TYR A 78 -25.77 3.77 0.97
C TYR A 78 -26.26 5.21 1.18
N LYS A 79 -25.38 6.12 1.63
CA LYS A 79 -25.73 7.53 1.82
C LYS A 79 -26.17 8.23 0.52
N LYS A 80 -25.63 7.84 -0.63
CA LYS A 80 -26.07 8.38 -1.93
C LYS A 80 -27.45 7.85 -2.33
N PHE A 81 -27.75 6.59 -2.01
CA PHE A 81 -29.05 5.99 -2.31
C PHE A 81 -30.18 6.65 -1.50
N GLU A 82 -29.99 6.88 -0.19
CA GLU A 82 -30.97 7.53 0.68
C GLU A 82 -31.34 8.96 0.25
N VAL A 83 -30.37 9.73 -0.27
CA VAL A 83 -30.62 11.10 -0.75
C VAL A 83 -31.45 11.12 -2.05
N ASN A 84 -31.33 10.08 -2.87
CA ASN A 84 -32.01 10.01 -4.17
C ASN A 84 -33.45 9.49 -4.06
N GLU A 85 -33.78 8.66 -3.07
CA GLU A 85 -35.14 8.09 -2.90
C GLU A 85 -36.15 9.04 -2.23
N TYR A 86 -35.69 10.12 -1.59
CA TYR A 86 -36.57 11.14 -0.96
C TYR A 86 -36.47 12.51 -1.63
N GLY A 87 -35.93 12.58 -2.85
CA GLY A 87 -35.67 13.83 -3.57
C GLY A 87 -36.16 13.82 -5.02
N SER A 88 -37.46 13.64 -5.24
CA SER A 88 -38.22 14.10 -6.43
C SER A 88 -39.71 14.10 -6.14
#